data_AF-A0A7C2EI89-F1
#
_entry.id   AF-A0A7C2EI89-F1
#
_cell.length_a   1.000
_cell.length_b   1.000
_cell.length_c   1.000
_cell.angle_alpha   90.00
_cell.angle_beta   90.00
_cell.angle_gamma   90.00
#
_symmetry.space_group_name_H-M   'P 1'
#
loop_
_entity.id
_entity.type
_entity.pdbx_description
1 polymer ?
#
loop_
_entity_poly.entity_id
_entity_poly.type
_entity_poly.pdbx_seq_one_letter_code
_entity_poly.pdbx_strand_id
1 'polypeptide(L)'
;MGLIPLVPLMRHEEPPEEVLKKCSRRIEEVPAAWRPDLYLGLALLSSLRFTKELILKIIEVSKMETSPLFDGIREKWIDQGAFSSRIEDILGALEENIGYYPVNLENRLRSIQDMGTLKMLHRRAVKAKSLEEFMAVLDSAERKAN
;
A
#
# COMPACT_ATOMS: atom_id res chain seq x y z
N MET A 1 29.51 7.53 -8.79
CA MET A 1 28.88 8.05 -7.57
C MET A 1 27.77 7.09 -7.14
N GLY A 2 28.12 5.99 -6.45
CA GLY A 2 27.14 4.97 -6.02
C GLY A 2 26.30 5.46 -4.84
N LEU A 3 26.18 4.64 -3.77
CA LEU A 3 25.38 4.96 -2.57
C LEU A 3 26.00 6.04 -1.65
N ILE A 4 26.98 6.80 -2.12
CA ILE A 4 27.67 7.86 -1.34
C ILE A 4 26.70 8.88 -0.74
N PRO A 5 25.65 9.35 -1.45
CA PRO A 5 24.67 10.26 -0.87
C PRO A 5 23.93 9.70 0.35
N LEU A 6 23.86 8.36 0.47
CA LEU A 6 23.14 7.66 1.55
C LEU A 6 24.02 7.31 2.74
N VAL A 7 25.34 7.56 2.67
CA VAL A 7 26.29 7.30 3.77
C VAL A 7 25.84 7.89 5.12
N PRO A 8 25.21 9.09 5.21
CA PRO A 8 24.74 9.61 6.49
C PRO A 8 23.75 8.68 7.22
N LEU A 9 23.02 7.80 6.51
CA LEU A 9 22.17 6.79 7.15
C LEU A 9 22.96 5.74 7.94
N MET A 10 24.24 5.50 7.63
CA MET A 10 24.98 4.36 8.19
C MET A 10 25.47 4.61 9.62
N ARG A 11 25.87 5.85 9.95
CA ARG A 11 26.32 6.27 11.28
C ARG A 11 25.97 7.74 11.49
N HIS A 12 25.18 8.02 12.52
CA HIS A 12 24.85 9.39 12.90
C HIS A 12 24.57 9.48 14.41
N GLU A 13 25.07 10.54 15.04
CA GLU A 13 24.64 11.00 16.37
C GLU A 13 23.50 12.02 16.27
N GLU A 14 23.10 12.34 15.04
CA GLU A 14 22.14 13.40 14.74
C GLU A 14 20.69 12.91 14.76
N PRO A 15 19.73 13.83 14.98
CA PRO A 15 18.31 13.51 14.87
C PRO A 15 17.97 12.94 13.48
N PRO A 16 17.06 11.95 13.42
CA PRO A 16 16.64 11.31 12.17
C PRO A 16 16.26 12.29 11.05
N GLU A 17 15.54 13.38 11.35
CA GLU A 17 15.17 14.40 10.34
C GLU A 17 16.40 15.03 9.66
N GLU A 18 17.43 15.35 10.44
CA GLU A 18 18.64 15.99 9.92
C GLU A 18 19.46 15.03 9.05
N VAL A 19 19.48 13.74 9.41
CA VAL A 19 20.10 12.69 8.61
C VAL A 19 19.42 12.56 7.25
N LEU A 20 18.07 12.51 7.23
CA LEU A 20 17.29 12.42 6.00
C LEU A 20 17.47 13.67 5.12
N LYS A 21 17.44 14.87 5.71
CA LYS A 21 17.72 16.13 5.00
C LYS A 21 19.14 16.18 4.43
N LYS A 22 20.13 15.66 5.15
CA LYS A 22 21.52 15.56 4.66
C LYS A 22 21.63 14.62 3.46
N CYS A 23 20.97 13.45 3.52
CA CYS A 23 20.92 12.55 2.38
C CYS A 23 20.23 13.21 1.18
N SER A 24 19.06 13.83 1.39
CA SER A 24 18.33 14.53 0.32
C SER A 24 19.17 15.62 -0.35
N ARG A 25 19.86 16.47 0.43
CA ARG A 25 20.78 17.48 -0.12
C ARG A 25 21.88 16.86 -1.00
N ARG A 26 22.51 15.78 -0.54
CA ARG A 26 23.54 15.07 -1.32
C ARG A 26 22.99 14.41 -2.58
N ILE A 27 21.73 13.97 -2.56
CA ILE A 27 21.07 13.42 -3.76
C ILE A 27 20.82 14.53 -4.78
N GLU A 28 20.46 15.74 -4.37
CA GLU A 28 20.26 16.85 -5.31
C GLU A 28 21.57 17.27 -6.02
N GLU A 29 22.73 16.97 -5.43
CA GLU A 29 24.05 17.22 -6.03
C GLU A 29 24.45 16.16 -7.08
N VAL A 30 23.73 15.04 -7.18
CA VAL A 30 24.02 14.01 -8.19
C VAL A 30 23.30 14.29 -9.52
N PRO A 31 23.72 13.66 -10.63
CA PRO A 31 23.01 13.75 -11.91
C PRO A 31 21.52 13.39 -11.77
N ALA A 32 20.66 14.18 -12.42
CA ALA A 32 19.20 14.02 -12.33
C ALA A 32 18.72 12.59 -12.64
N ALA A 33 19.37 11.91 -13.60
CA ALA A 33 19.05 10.54 -13.96
C ALA A 33 19.19 9.52 -12.81
N TRP A 34 19.98 9.82 -11.77
CA TRP A 34 20.25 8.90 -10.65
C TRP A 34 19.42 9.24 -9.41
N ARG A 35 18.80 10.42 -9.38
CA ARG A 35 18.05 10.89 -8.20
C ARG A 35 16.87 10.01 -7.85
N PRO A 36 16.03 9.54 -8.80
CA PRO A 36 14.85 8.74 -8.46
C PRO A 36 15.21 7.45 -7.73
N ASP A 37 16.21 6.72 -8.22
CA ASP A 37 16.70 5.49 -7.61
C ASP A 37 17.35 5.74 -6.24
N LEU A 38 18.07 6.85 -6.08
CA LEU A 38 18.67 7.22 -4.80
C LEU A 38 17.61 7.66 -3.78
N TYR A 39 16.55 8.35 -4.19
CA TYR A 39 15.43 8.70 -3.32
C TYR A 39 14.63 7.46 -2.90
N LEU A 40 14.42 6.52 -3.83
CA LEU A 40 13.84 5.22 -3.51
C LEU A 40 14.71 4.45 -2.51
N GLY A 41 16.03 4.38 -2.76
CA GLY A 41 16.98 3.75 -1.85
C GLY A 41 17.01 4.40 -0.47
N LEU A 42 16.95 5.74 -0.41
CA LEU A 42 16.84 6.48 0.85
C LEU A 42 15.57 6.09 1.61
N ALA A 43 14.40 6.07 0.96
CA ALA A 43 13.14 5.71 1.59
C ALA A 43 13.15 4.25 2.10
N LEU A 44 13.63 3.31 1.27
CA LEU A 44 13.73 1.89 1.62
C LEU A 44 14.66 1.66 2.82
N LEU A 45 15.87 2.21 2.78
CA LEU A 45 16.84 2.02 3.86
C LEU A 45 16.41 2.72 5.15
N SER A 46 15.75 3.89 5.03
CA SER A 46 15.22 4.61 6.18
C SER A 46 14.09 3.84 6.86
N SER A 47 13.28 3.09 6.11
CA SER A 47 12.17 2.29 6.65
C SER A 47 12.62 1.20 7.63
N LEU A 48 13.89 0.82 7.58
CA LEU A 48 14.50 -0.14 8.52
C LEU A 48 14.68 0.44 9.93
N ARG A 49 14.63 1.76 10.09
CA ARG A 49 14.96 2.45 11.36
C ARG A 49 13.98 3.54 11.77
N PHE A 50 13.29 4.14 10.81
CA PHE A 50 12.43 5.30 11.05
C PHE A 50 10.98 5.00 10.69
N THR A 51 10.06 5.71 11.32
CA THR A 51 8.63 5.55 11.05
C THR A 51 8.27 6.09 9.66
N LYS A 52 7.21 5.54 9.09
CA LYS A 52 6.70 5.94 7.76
C LYS A 52 6.34 7.43 7.73
N GLU A 53 5.72 7.94 8.79
CA GLU A 53 5.27 9.33 8.90
C GLU A 53 6.45 10.29 8.83
N LEU A 54 7.56 9.95 9.51
CA LEU A 54 8.78 10.74 9.51
C LEU A 54 9.46 10.73 8.14
N ILE A 55 9.51 9.56 7.49
CA ILE A 55 10.09 9.42 6.16
C ILE A 55 9.31 10.25 5.15
N LEU A 56 7.97 10.15 5.14
CA LEU A 56 7.11 10.87 4.20
C LEU A 56 7.05 12.38 4.47
N LYS A 57 7.31 12.82 5.70
CA LYS A 57 7.46 14.24 6.02
C LYS A 57 8.68 14.87 5.33
N ILE A 58 9.74 14.09 5.08
CA ILE A 58 11.01 14.59 4.55
C ILE A 58 11.23 14.20 3.08
N ILE A 59 10.74 13.03 2.67
CA ILE A 59 10.94 12.47 1.34
C ILE A 59 9.59 12.42 0.62
N GLU A 60 9.42 13.31 -0.34
CA GLU A 60 8.24 13.31 -1.19
C GLU A 60 8.25 12.12 -2.15
N VAL A 61 7.10 11.46 -2.30
CA VAL A 61 6.91 10.33 -3.22
C VAL A 61 7.18 10.74 -4.67
N SER A 62 6.86 11.96 -5.06
CA SER A 62 7.12 12.53 -6.39
C SER A 62 8.59 12.38 -6.83
N LYS A 63 9.54 12.41 -5.88
CA LYS A 63 10.97 12.33 -6.18
C LYS A 63 11.45 10.94 -6.61
N MET A 64 10.66 9.90 -6.37
CA MET A 64 10.98 8.51 -6.74
C MET A 64 10.08 7.98 -7.87
N GLU A 65 9.09 8.75 -8.32
CA GLU A 65 8.07 8.32 -9.27
C GLU A 65 8.60 7.89 -10.64
N THR A 66 9.77 8.37 -11.05
CA THR A 66 10.39 8.05 -12.35
C THR A 66 11.43 6.94 -12.25
N SER A 67 11.58 6.30 -11.07
CA SER A 67 12.41 5.11 -10.92
C SER A 67 11.68 3.89 -11.47
N PRO A 68 12.29 3.09 -12.37
CA PRO A 68 11.71 1.82 -12.83
C PRO A 68 11.42 0.83 -11.69
N LEU A 69 12.19 0.90 -10.59
CA LEU A 69 11.95 0.08 -9.41
C LEU A 69 10.73 0.56 -8.62
N PHE A 70 10.44 1.86 -8.66
CA PHE A 70 9.23 2.42 -8.07
C PHE A 70 7.98 2.04 -8.86
N ASP A 71 8.06 1.90 -10.19
CA ASP A 71 6.92 1.47 -11.01
C ASP A 71 6.39 0.11 -10.58
N GLY A 72 7.26 -0.88 -10.38
CA GLY A 72 6.86 -2.21 -9.89
C GLY A 72 6.31 -2.20 -8.45
N ILE A 73 6.69 -1.22 -7.62
CA ILE A 73 6.08 -1.01 -6.29
C ILE A 73 4.71 -0.34 -6.44
N ARG A 74 4.61 0.68 -7.29
CA ARG A 74 3.37 1.43 -7.55
C ARG A 74 2.29 0.51 -8.11
N GLU A 75 2.61 -0.34 -9.08
CA GLU A 75 1.66 -1.31 -9.63
C GLU A 75 1.05 -2.19 -8.53
N LYS A 76 1.89 -2.76 -7.66
CA LYS A 76 1.42 -3.55 -6.52
C LYS A 76 0.55 -2.74 -5.54
N TRP A 77 0.87 -1.47 -5.32
CA TRP A 77 0.09 -0.60 -4.42
C TRP A 77 -1.25 -0.18 -5.04
N ILE A 78 -1.29 0.08 -6.35
CA ILE A 78 -2.52 0.35 -7.09
C ILE A 78 -3.42 -0.88 -7.03
N ASP A 79 -2.86 -2.07 -7.26
CA ASP A 79 -3.60 -3.32 -7.15
C ASP A 79 -4.16 -3.48 -5.74
N GLN A 80 -3.33 -3.37 -4.70
CA GLN A 80 -3.78 -3.44 -3.30
C GLN A 80 -4.85 -2.39 -2.97
N GLY A 81 -4.72 -1.16 -3.46
CA GLY A 81 -5.71 -0.10 -3.29
C GLY A 81 -7.05 -0.44 -3.96
N ALA A 82 -7.02 -1.03 -5.16
CA ALA A 82 -8.22 -1.50 -5.83
C ALA A 82 -8.90 -2.64 -5.06
N PHE A 83 -8.13 -3.55 -4.47
CA PHE A 83 -8.64 -4.62 -3.59
C PHE A 83 -9.29 -4.04 -2.33
N SER A 84 -8.59 -3.15 -1.61
CA SER A 84 -9.11 -2.50 -0.40
C SER A 84 -10.39 -1.71 -0.67
N SER A 85 -10.39 -0.87 -1.71
CA SER A 85 -11.59 -0.11 -2.10
C SER A 85 -12.76 -1.04 -2.45
N ARG A 86 -12.50 -2.17 -3.13
CA ARG A 86 -13.57 -3.12 -3.43
C ARG A 86 -14.13 -3.81 -2.19
N ILE A 87 -13.29 -4.07 -1.19
CA ILE A 87 -13.72 -4.64 0.10
C ILE A 87 -14.57 -3.63 0.86
N GLU A 88 -14.13 -2.37 0.92
CA GLU A 88 -14.90 -1.27 1.51
C GLU A 88 -16.26 -1.11 0.83
N ASP A 89 -16.32 -1.15 -0.51
CA ASP A 89 -17.58 -1.11 -1.26
C ASP A 89 -18.53 -2.27 -0.88
N ILE A 90 -18.00 -3.48 -0.67
CA ILE A 90 -18.80 -4.64 -0.24
C ILE A 90 -19.37 -4.41 1.16
N LEU A 91 -18.53 -3.98 2.10
CA LEU A 91 -18.94 -3.75 3.49
C LEU A 91 -19.98 -2.62 3.56
N GLY A 92 -19.74 -1.52 2.86
CA GLY A 92 -20.68 -0.40 2.77
C GLY A 92 -22.02 -0.81 2.15
N ALA A 93 -22.01 -1.63 1.10
CA ALA A 93 -23.25 -2.13 0.52
C ALA A 93 -24.05 -3.03 1.48
N LEU A 94 -23.38 -3.84 2.30
CA LEU A 94 -24.04 -4.68 3.32
C LEU A 94 -24.56 -3.82 4.48
N GLU A 95 -23.80 -2.82 4.91
CA GLU A 95 -24.23 -1.88 5.93
C GLU A 95 -25.46 -1.08 5.48
N GLU A 96 -25.48 -0.60 4.25
CA GLU A 96 -26.62 0.15 3.70
C GLU A 96 -27.87 -0.73 3.51
N ASN A 97 -27.71 -1.95 2.98
CA ASN A 97 -28.84 -2.81 2.64
C ASN A 97 -29.38 -3.64 3.82
N ILE A 98 -28.49 -4.04 4.74
CA ILE A 98 -28.79 -5.01 5.81
C ILE A 98 -28.64 -4.36 7.20
N GLY A 99 -27.86 -3.28 7.32
CA GLY A 99 -27.65 -2.54 8.57
C GLY A 99 -26.47 -3.02 9.41
N TYR A 100 -25.86 -4.18 9.10
CA TYR A 100 -24.71 -4.70 9.84
C TYR A 100 -23.94 -5.77 9.06
N TYR A 101 -22.69 -6.01 9.46
CA TYR A 101 -21.89 -7.15 9.02
C TYR A 101 -21.01 -7.70 10.16
N PRO A 102 -20.56 -8.98 10.09
CA PRO A 102 -19.69 -9.57 11.10
C PRO A 102 -18.31 -8.92 11.16
N VAL A 103 -17.74 -8.77 12.36
CA VAL A 103 -16.40 -8.16 12.58
C VAL A 103 -15.28 -8.88 11.82
N ASN A 104 -15.42 -10.19 11.58
CA ASN A 104 -14.43 -10.97 10.83
C ASN A 104 -14.61 -10.91 9.31
N LEU A 105 -15.68 -10.31 8.79
CA LEU A 105 -15.98 -10.32 7.37
C LEU A 105 -14.91 -9.61 6.55
N GLU A 106 -14.41 -8.48 7.03
CA GLU A 106 -13.34 -7.76 6.34
C GLU A 106 -12.10 -8.65 6.14
N ASN A 107 -11.66 -9.36 7.18
CA ASN A 107 -10.51 -10.26 7.11
C ASN A 107 -10.75 -11.42 6.12
N ARG A 108 -11.98 -11.94 6.07
CA ARG A 108 -12.35 -12.97 5.10
C ARG A 108 -12.27 -12.44 3.67
N LEU A 109 -12.81 -11.25 3.41
CA LEU A 109 -12.73 -10.61 2.09
C LEU A 109 -11.28 -10.30 1.70
N ARG A 110 -10.44 -9.87 2.65
CA ARG A 110 -9.00 -9.63 2.43
C ARG A 110 -8.22 -10.90 2.09
N SER A 111 -8.71 -12.08 2.46
CA SER A 111 -8.09 -13.36 2.08
C SER A 111 -8.27 -13.69 0.59
N ILE A 112 -9.24 -13.07 -0.08
CA ILE A 112 -9.54 -13.30 -1.49
C ILE A 112 -8.58 -12.48 -2.37
N GLN A 113 -7.67 -13.17 -3.06
CA GLN A 113 -6.68 -12.56 -3.96
C GLN A 113 -7.17 -12.43 -5.42
N ASP A 114 -8.41 -12.81 -5.71
CA ASP A 114 -9.01 -12.66 -7.05
C ASP A 114 -10.00 -11.49 -7.11
N MET A 115 -9.64 -10.47 -7.87
CA MET A 115 -10.47 -9.28 -8.11
C MET A 115 -11.79 -9.63 -8.82
N GLY A 116 -11.82 -10.68 -9.66
CA GLY A 116 -13.05 -11.14 -10.31
C GLY A 116 -14.10 -11.60 -9.30
N THR A 117 -13.65 -12.38 -8.31
CA THR A 117 -14.45 -12.85 -7.19
C THR A 117 -14.96 -11.70 -6.33
N LEU A 118 -14.11 -10.72 -5.98
CA LEU A 118 -14.55 -9.54 -5.22
C LEU A 118 -15.59 -8.70 -5.98
N LYS A 119 -15.45 -8.52 -7.30
CA LYS A 119 -16.47 -7.85 -8.13
C LYS A 119 -17.81 -8.59 -8.13
N MET A 120 -17.78 -9.93 -8.15
CA MET A 120 -18.99 -10.75 -8.04
C MET A 120 -19.63 -10.60 -6.66
N LEU A 121 -18.84 -10.66 -5.59
CA LEU A 121 -19.31 -10.50 -4.21
C LEU A 121 -19.93 -9.12 -4.00
N HIS A 122 -19.33 -8.05 -4.53
CA HIS A 122 -19.92 -6.72 -4.49
C HIS A 122 -21.31 -6.66 -5.14
N ARG A 123 -21.48 -7.23 -6.34
CA ARG A 123 -22.80 -7.32 -6.98
C ARG A 123 -23.82 -8.12 -6.16
N ARG A 124 -23.36 -9.06 -5.34
CA ARG A 124 -24.21 -9.85 -4.44
C ARG A 124 -24.56 -9.07 -3.19
N ALA A 125 -23.61 -8.36 -2.57
CA ALA A 125 -23.87 -7.47 -1.44
C ALA A 125 -24.93 -6.40 -1.77
N VAL A 126 -24.83 -5.79 -2.96
CA VAL A 126 -25.81 -4.80 -3.44
C VAL A 126 -27.24 -5.36 -3.59
N LYS A 127 -27.38 -6.68 -3.81
CA LYS A 127 -28.68 -7.35 -4.05
C LYS A 127 -29.15 -8.20 -2.88
N ALA A 128 -28.31 -8.40 -1.88
CA ALA A 128 -28.57 -9.33 -0.79
C ALA A 128 -29.75 -8.82 0.04
N LYS A 129 -30.68 -9.73 0.35
CA LYS A 129 -31.82 -9.43 1.22
C LYS A 129 -31.58 -9.83 2.68
N SER A 130 -30.55 -10.63 2.91
CA SER A 130 -30.10 -11.02 4.25
C SER A 130 -28.61 -11.32 4.25
N LEU A 131 -28.02 -11.31 5.45
CA LEU A 131 -26.60 -11.57 5.62
C LEU A 131 -26.28 -13.03 5.29
N GLU A 132 -27.16 -13.96 5.63
CA GLU A 132 -27.00 -15.39 5.36
C GLU A 132 -26.89 -15.69 3.87
N GLU A 133 -27.67 -14.99 3.03
CA GLU A 133 -27.59 -15.12 1.58
C GLU A 133 -26.19 -14.73 1.06
N PHE A 134 -25.66 -13.61 1.55
CA PHE A 134 -24.33 -13.16 1.18
C PHE A 134 -23.23 -14.12 1.68
N MET A 135 -23.33 -14.55 2.93
CA MET A 135 -22.35 -15.44 3.57
C MET A 135 -22.28 -16.81 2.87
N ALA A 136 -23.41 -17.35 2.43
CA ALA A 136 -23.43 -18.59 1.66
C ALA A 136 -22.68 -18.47 0.32
N VAL A 137 -22.78 -17.31 -0.34
CA VAL A 137 -22.02 -17.04 -1.57
C VAL A 137 -20.54 -16.87 -1.27
N LEU A 138 -20.18 -16.16 -0.19
CA LEU A 138 -18.81 -16.00 0.26
C LEU A 138 -18.16 -17.36 0.56
N ASP A 139 -18.84 -18.22 1.32
CA ASP A 139 -18.37 -19.58 1.63
C ASP A 139 -18.12 -20.40 0.35
N SER A 140 -19.00 -20.26 -0.65
CA SER A 140 -18.85 -20.94 -1.94
C SER A 140 -17.67 -20.42 -2.76
N ALA A 141 -17.33 -19.14 -2.62
CA ALA A 141 -16.20 -18.51 -3.30
C ALA A 141 -14.87 -18.93 -2.64
N GLU A 142 -14.81 -18.95 -1.31
CA GLU A 142 -13.64 -19.42 -0.55
C GLU A 142 -13.32 -20.90 -0.85
N ARG A 143 -14.35 -21.76 -0.97
CA ARG A 143 -14.16 -23.18 -1.34
C ARG A 143 -13.63 -23.42 -2.74
N LYS A 144 -13.78 -22.46 -3.66
CA LYS A 144 -13.25 -22.55 -5.03
C LYS A 144 -11.83 -22.02 -5.15
N ALA A 145 -11.37 -21.26 -4.15
CA ALA A 145 -10.04 -20.67 -4.10
C ALA A 145 -9.01 -21.57 -3.39
N ASN A 146 -9.49 -22.56 -2.60
CA ASN A 146 -8.71 -23.65 -2.01
C ASN A 146 -8.76 -24.90 -2.89
#